data_AF-A0A7J9Q8C7-F1
#
_entry.id   AF-A0A7J9Q8C7-F1
#
_cell.length_a   1.000
_cell.length_b   1.000
_cell.length_c   1.000
_cell.angle_alpha   90.00
_cell.angle_beta   90.00
_cell.angle_gamma   90.00
#
_symmetry.space_group_name_H-M   'P 1'
#
loop_
_entity.id
_entity.type
_entity.pdbx_description
1 polymer ?
#
loop_
_entity_poly.entity_id
_entity_poly.type
_entity_poly.pdbx_seq_one_letter_code
_entity_poly.pdbx_strand_id
1 'polypeptide(L)'
;MVRKVIRKVKKVIDGDTVIVSSPVSGSKYIRIAGVNAPEKRQMGYQTAKANLKSRIGGKKVWVTPVGKSYGRIVARIRKIRKDKRGLLK
;
A
#
# COMPACT_ATOMS: atom_id res chain seq x y z
N MET A 1 14.46 -12.79 7.72
CA MET A 1 13.09 -12.55 8.23
C MET A 1 12.46 -11.34 7.54
N VAL A 2 11.29 -11.50 6.94
CA VAL A 2 10.48 -10.36 6.48
C VAL A 2 9.79 -9.75 7.71
N ARG A 3 10.21 -8.56 8.16
CA ARG A 3 9.50 -7.85 9.24
C ARG A 3 8.22 -7.19 8.70
N LYS A 4 7.07 -7.71 9.14
CA LYS A 4 5.77 -7.07 8.99
C LYS A 4 5.72 -5.80 9.85
N VAL A 5 5.30 -4.67 9.28
CA VAL A 5 5.29 -3.36 9.97
C VAL A 5 3.99 -2.60 9.74
N ILE A 6 3.61 -1.73 10.68
CA ILE A 6 2.49 -0.80 10.50
C ILE A 6 3.00 0.51 9.92
N ARG A 7 2.37 0.99 8.84
CA ARG A 7 2.65 2.33 8.28
C ARG A 7 1.38 3.06 7.87
N LYS A 8 1.40 4.39 7.98
CA LYS A 8 0.31 5.25 7.48
C LYS A 8 0.50 5.49 6.00
N VAL A 9 -0.53 5.28 5.19
CA VAL A 9 -0.53 5.64 3.77
C VAL A 9 -0.70 7.14 3.65
N LYS A 10 0.32 7.82 3.13
CA LYS A 10 0.34 9.29 2.95
C LYS A 10 -0.23 9.69 1.60
N LYS A 11 0.07 8.94 0.55
CA LYS A 11 -0.37 9.24 -0.82
C LYS A 11 -0.59 7.96 -1.60
N VAL A 12 -1.59 7.96 -2.49
CA VAL A 12 -1.78 6.94 -3.51
C VAL A 12 -1.31 7.54 -4.83
N ILE A 13 -0.33 6.90 -5.46
CA ILE A 13 0.26 7.36 -6.71
C ILE A 13 -0.60 6.85 -7.86
N ASP A 14 -0.76 5.53 -7.93
CA ASP A 14 -1.49 4.80 -8.97
C ASP A 14 -2.34 3.68 -8.33
N GLY A 15 -3.03 2.84 -9.12
CA GLY A 15 -3.93 1.81 -8.59
C GLY A 15 -3.24 0.65 -7.85
N ASP A 16 -1.91 0.59 -7.87
CA ASP A 16 -1.09 -0.45 -7.20
C ASP A 16 0.04 0.13 -6.32
N THR A 17 0.24 1.45 -6.31
CA THR A 17 1.44 2.09 -5.73
C THR A 17 1.08 3.17 -4.72
N VAL A 18 1.68 3.09 -3.53
CA VAL A 18 1.46 4.04 -2.43
C VAL A 18 2.75 4.57 -1.82
N ILE A 19 2.68 5.75 -1.21
CA ILE A 19 3.71 6.32 -0.36
C ILE A 19 3.32 6.16 1.11
N VAL A 20 4.22 5.62 1.91
CA VAL A 20 4.04 5.45 3.36
C VAL A 20 4.76 6.53 4.17
N SER A 21 4.34 6.71 5.42
CA SER A 21 4.85 7.74 6.33
C SER A 21 6.34 7.61 6.67
N SER A 22 6.86 6.39 6.72
CA SER A 22 8.25 6.10 7.07
C SER A 22 8.74 4.94 6.21
N PRO A 23 10.03 4.90 5.84
CA PRO A 23 10.55 3.85 4.98
C PRO A 23 10.27 2.45 5.52
N VAL A 24 10.07 1.52 4.60
CA VAL A 24 10.05 0.08 4.82
C VAL A 24 11.15 -0.48 3.95
N SER A 25 12.10 -1.22 4.54
CA SER A 25 13.24 -1.78 3.82
C SER A 25 13.95 -0.77 2.90
N GLY A 26 14.16 0.46 3.40
CA GLY A 26 14.87 1.52 2.69
C GLY A 26 14.04 2.33 1.69
N SER A 27 12.74 2.05 1.48
CA SER A 27 11.91 2.83 0.56
C SER A 27 10.59 3.29 1.17
N LYS A 28 10.15 4.50 0.82
CA LYS A 28 8.80 5.00 1.13
C LYS A 28 7.77 4.58 0.07
N TYR A 29 8.22 4.09 -1.08
CA TYR A 29 7.38 3.68 -2.20
C TYR A 29 7.10 2.18 -2.12
N ILE A 30 5.81 1.84 -2.00
CA ILE A 30 5.34 0.47 -1.88
C ILE A 30 4.47 0.13 -3.08
N ARG A 31 4.86 -0.89 -3.85
CA ARG A 31 4.03 -1.55 -4.87
C ARG A 31 3.29 -2.71 -4.22
N ILE A 32 1.99 -2.81 -4.46
CA ILE A 32 1.17 -3.88 -3.90
C ILE A 32 1.43 -5.17 -4.68
N ALA A 33 1.84 -6.22 -3.96
CA ALA A 33 2.12 -7.52 -4.54
C ALA A 33 0.84 -8.13 -5.15
N GLY A 34 0.93 -8.63 -6.38
CA GLY A 34 -0.17 -9.30 -7.08
C GLY A 34 -1.27 -8.37 -7.60
N VAL A 35 -1.06 -7.04 -7.58
CA VAL A 35 -1.99 -6.07 -8.16
C VAL A 35 -1.34 -5.44 -9.38
N ASN A 36 -1.96 -5.62 -10.54
CA ASN A 36 -1.63 -4.91 -11.77
C ASN A 36 -2.74 -3.90 -12.05
N ALA A 37 -2.46 -2.63 -11.81
CA ALA A 37 -3.40 -1.55 -12.08
C ALA A 37 -3.13 -0.95 -13.47
N PRO A 38 -4.15 -0.38 -14.13
CA PRO A 38 -3.93 0.37 -15.36
C PRO A 38 -2.93 1.50 -15.15
N GLU A 39 -2.04 1.72 -16.11
CA GLU A 39 -1.09 2.83 -16.11
C GLU A 39 -1.79 4.17 -16.42
N LYS A 40 -1.16 5.32 -16.15
CA LYS A 40 -1.77 6.68 -16.26
C LYS A 40 -2.55 6.94 -17.55
N ARG A 41 -2.13 6.35 -18.68
CA ARG A 41 -2.72 6.54 -20.01
C ARG A 41 -3.71 5.44 -20.41
N GLN A 42 -3.96 4.47 -19.55
CA GLN A 42 -4.89 3.38 -19.78
C GLN A 42 -6.26 3.70 -19.20
N MET A 43 -7.29 3.18 -19.87
CA MET A 43 -8.67 3.29 -19.40
C MET A 43 -8.80 2.71 -17.98
N GLY A 44 -9.51 3.41 -17.10
CA GLY A 44 -9.73 2.96 -15.72
C GLY A 44 -8.64 3.33 -14.71
N TYR A 45 -7.54 4.00 -15.13
CA TYR A 45 -6.50 4.49 -14.20
C TYR A 45 -7.05 5.33 -13.05
N GLN A 46 -7.86 6.34 -13.37
CA GLN A 46 -8.42 7.25 -12.37
C GLN A 46 -9.32 6.49 -11.39
N THR A 47 -10.14 5.57 -11.89
CA THR A 47 -11.02 4.72 -11.09
C THR A 47 -10.24 3.80 -10.17
N ALA A 48 -9.20 3.12 -10.67
CA ALA A 48 -8.35 2.25 -9.86
C ALA A 48 -7.65 3.02 -8.73
N LYS A 49 -7.10 4.19 -9.06
CA LYS A 49 -6.47 5.10 -8.09
C LYS A 49 -7.46 5.60 -7.03
N ALA A 50 -8.65 6.04 -7.43
CA ALA A 50 -9.69 6.52 -6.52
C ALA A 50 -10.16 5.38 -5.59
N ASN A 51 -10.37 4.18 -6.12
CA ASN A 51 -10.75 3.00 -5.34
C ASN A 51 -9.69 2.65 -4.30
N LEU A 52 -8.41 2.63 -4.68
CA LEU A 52 -7.33 2.38 -3.73
C LEU A 52 -7.25 3.48 -2.66
N LYS A 53 -7.36 4.75 -3.07
CA LYS A 53 -7.37 5.91 -2.17
C LYS A 53 -8.52 5.83 -1.16
N SER A 54 -9.74 5.53 -1.58
CA SER A 54 -10.89 5.35 -0.68
C SER A 54 -10.67 4.21 0.32
N ARG A 55 -10.05 3.11 -0.14
CA ARG A 55 -9.81 1.93 0.70
C ARG A 55 -8.77 2.21 1.79
N ILE A 56 -7.61 2.76 1.44
CA ILE A 56 -6.44 2.82 2.36
C ILE A 56 -5.79 4.20 2.52
N GLY A 57 -6.16 5.20 1.72
CA GLY A 57 -5.60 6.54 1.81
C GLY A 57 -5.78 7.15 3.21
N GLY A 58 -4.69 7.67 3.78
CA GLY A 58 -4.69 8.25 5.13
C GLY A 58 -4.75 7.23 6.28
N LYS A 59 -4.96 5.93 6.01
CA LYS A 59 -5.12 4.89 7.04
C LYS A 59 -3.79 4.22 7.39
N LYS A 60 -3.72 3.64 8.59
CA LYS A 60 -2.64 2.72 8.98
C LYS A 60 -2.91 1.34 8.39
N VAL A 61 -1.89 0.74 7.78
CA VAL A 61 -1.96 -0.59 7.16
C VAL A 61 -0.78 -1.44 7.60
N TRP A 62 -0.99 -2.75 7.62
CA TRP A 62 0.08 -3.72 7.71
C TRP A 62 0.78 -3.83 6.36
N VAL A 63 2.10 -3.68 6.36
CA VAL A 63 2.98 -3.82 5.20
C VAL A 63 3.89 -5.02 5.45
N THR A 64 3.83 -6.01 4.56
CA THR A 64 4.70 -7.20 4.61
C THR A 64 5.54 -7.22 3.33
N PRO A 65 6.81 -6.77 3.37
CA PRO A 65 7.68 -6.78 2.21
C PRO A 65 7.84 -8.20 1.63
N VAL A 66 7.75 -8.37 0.33
CA VAL A 66 7.97 -9.68 -0.33
C VAL A 66 9.06 -9.62 -1.38
N GLY A 67 9.51 -8.42 -1.75
CA GLY A 67 10.61 -8.23 -2.70
C GLY A 67 10.84 -6.76 -3.01
N LYS A 68 11.60 -6.51 -4.08
CA LYS A 68 11.91 -5.17 -4.60
C LYS A 68 11.78 -5.19 -6.12
N SER A 69 11.27 -4.11 -6.70
CA SER A 69 11.11 -3.98 -8.15
C SER A 69 11.25 -2.50 -8.53
N TYR A 70 12.14 -2.21 -9.50
CA TYR A 70 12.42 -0.85 -9.98
C TYR A 70 12.59 0.20 -8.86
N GLY A 71 13.39 -0.13 -7.84
CA GLY A 71 13.64 0.74 -6.68
C GLY A 71 12.51 0.84 -5.64
N ARG A 72 11.34 0.25 -5.91
CA ARG A 72 10.18 0.19 -5.00
C ARG A 72 10.19 -1.11 -4.22
N ILE A 73 9.69 -1.07 -2.98
CA ILE A 73 9.43 -2.30 -2.24
C ILE A 73 8.12 -2.90 -2.73
N VAL A 74 8.13 -4.18 -3.06
CA VAL A 74 6.93 -4.95 -3.35
C VAL A 74 6.45 -5.55 -2.04
N ALA A 75 5.19 -5.31 -1.65
CA ALA A 75 4.67 -5.76 -0.37
C ALA A 75 3.19 -6.18 -0.43
N ARG A 76 2.81 -7.10 0.46
CA ARG A 76 1.40 -7.36 0.75
C ARG A 76 0.90 -6.29 1.72
N ILE A 77 -0.21 -5.63 1.37
CA ILE A 77 -0.88 -4.62 2.20
C ILE A 77 -2.17 -5.20 2.76
N ARG A 78 -2.36 -5.11 4.09
CA ARG A 78 -3.64 -5.44 4.76
C ARG A 78 -4.13 -4.27 5.59
N LYS A 79 -5.44 -3.98 5.51
CA LYS A 79 -6.07 -3.03 6.43
C LYS A 79 -5.97 -3.56 7.85
N ILE A 80 -5.67 -2.67 8.78
CA ILE A 80 -5.84 -3.00 10.19
C ILE A 80 -7.34 -2.91 10.48
N ARG A 81 -7.91 -3.99 11.02
CA ARG A 81 -9.28 -3.98 11.49
C ARG A 81 -9.25 -3.70 12.98
N LYS A 82 -10.02 -2.70 13.43
CA LYS A 82 -10.39 -2.62 14.84
C LYS A 82 -11.37 -3.75 15.09
N ASP A 83 -11.11 -4.62 16.06
CA ASP A 83 -12.14 -5.53 16.53
C ASP A 83 -13.20 -4.77 17.36
N LYS A 84 -14.29 -5.45 17.74
CA LYS A 84 -15.38 -4.88 18.55
C LYS A 84 -14.90 -4.33 19.92
N ARG A 85 -13.69 -4.67 20.36
CA ARG A 85 -13.04 -4.24 21.62
C ARG A 85 -12.01 -3.13 21.40
N GLY A 86 -11.86 -2.62 20.17
CA GLY A 86 -10.91 -1.56 19.84
C GLY A 86 -9.47 -2.04 19.62
N LEU A 87 -9.20 -3.35 19.67
CA LEU A 87 -7.86 -3.89 19.48
C LEU A 87 -7.50 -3.98 17.99
N LEU A 88 -6.25 -3.65 17.65
CA LEU A 88 -5.72 -3.68 16.29
C LEU A 88 -5.32 -5.11 15.92
N LYS A 89 -6.06 -5.75 15.01
CA LYS A 89 -5.70 -7.06 14.43
C LYS A 89 -5.08 -6.90 13.04
#